data_AF-A0AAU1HV30-F1
#
_entry.id   AF-A0AAU1HV30-F1
#
_cell.length_a   1.000
_cell.length_b   1.000
_cell.length_c   1.000
_cell.angle_alpha   90.00
_cell.angle_beta   90.00
_cell.angle_gamma   90.00
#
_symmetry.space_group_name_H-M   'P 1'
#
loop_
_entity.id
_entity.type
_entity.pdbx_description
1 polymer ?
#
loop_
_entity_poly.entity_id
_entity_poly.type
_entity_poly.pdbx_seq_one_letter_code
_entity_poly.pdbx_strand_id
1 'polypeptide(L)'
;MAGKKKSRPVVTGLVLLALVGTSGYLTVELRKQEEPGVTEVRNVGVLEGGRSTDASTDTGKEAWSRLENPARSVLRGADGQIKAVFTDGARIATLSGPARTFQEPTSTASKVSTTDWVRLMPEKWSKGADKEKWFKEWYAEYRNSKEDDIFAFAFQYVAGAPQKKDGQGTVIAGDANFGPLNTSGTEGGDLRLEQSDFYDYLGVPYPFRDGVVGQPESMRARSIDCSGFIRMVLGYRARHPLMSSDTSGDGLPRTANGMARSKQGVDILPLAGITAQDRPSAIDQLQPGDLVFFKLDTRTGQRLDHVGLVLGHDTEGHLIFVSSREEVNGPTIGDVGGVSRLDGNGYYAKTLRSAKRL
;
A
#
# COMPACT_ATOMS: atom_id res chain seq x y z
N MET A 1 -52.84 48.43 -36.58
CA MET A 1 -51.75 48.25 -35.58
C MET A 1 -52.06 47.06 -34.71
N ALA A 2 -51.01 46.28 -34.40
CA ALA A 2 -50.94 45.14 -33.49
C ALA A 2 -51.51 45.44 -32.08
N GLY A 3 -51.84 44.49 -31.21
CA GLY A 3 -51.65 43.05 -31.17
C GLY A 3 -51.76 42.59 -29.70
N LYS A 4 -52.10 41.31 -29.48
CA LYS A 4 -51.83 40.56 -28.22
C LYS A 4 -52.24 39.09 -28.41
N LYS A 5 -51.30 38.16 -28.20
CA LYS A 5 -51.60 36.82 -27.66
C LYS A 5 -50.49 36.40 -26.70
N LYS A 6 -50.89 36.14 -25.45
CA LYS A 6 -50.10 35.57 -24.35
C LYS A 6 -50.15 34.04 -24.45
N SER A 7 -49.03 33.36 -24.66
CA SER A 7 -48.96 31.89 -24.53
C SER A 7 -47.56 31.33 -24.20
N ARG A 8 -46.67 32.14 -23.60
CA ARG A 8 -45.28 31.72 -23.33
C ARG A 8 -44.92 31.18 -21.92
N PRO A 9 -45.76 31.20 -20.86
CA PRO A 9 -45.32 30.65 -19.57
C PRO A 9 -45.67 29.16 -19.32
N VAL A 10 -46.65 28.59 -20.03
CA VAL A 10 -47.13 27.21 -19.75
C VAL A 10 -46.24 26.14 -20.38
N VAL A 11 -45.70 26.40 -21.57
CA VAL A 11 -44.84 25.44 -22.28
C VAL A 11 -43.50 25.26 -21.55
N THR A 12 -42.95 26.33 -20.98
CA THR A 12 -41.67 26.29 -20.26
C THR A 12 -41.78 25.51 -18.93
N GLY A 13 -42.93 25.62 -18.24
CA GLY A 13 -43.17 24.89 -16.99
C GLY A 13 -43.30 23.37 -17.18
N LEU A 14 -43.94 22.94 -18.28
CA LEU A 14 -44.08 21.52 -18.62
C LEU A 14 -42.75 20.88 -19.03
N VAL A 15 -41.89 21.61 -19.74
CA VAL A 15 -40.55 21.12 -20.12
C VAL A 15 -39.64 20.96 -18.90
N LEU A 16 -39.69 21.88 -17.95
CA LEU A 16 -38.92 21.79 -16.71
C LEU A 16 -39.37 20.62 -15.82
N LEU A 17 -40.69 20.39 -15.69
CA LEU A 17 -41.21 19.25 -14.94
C LEU A 17 -40.87 17.91 -15.60
N ALA A 18 -40.89 17.83 -16.93
CA ALA A 18 -40.46 16.64 -17.66
C ALA A 18 -38.96 16.36 -17.47
N LEU A 19 -38.10 17.38 -17.54
CA LEU A 19 -36.65 17.23 -17.30
C LEU A 19 -36.34 16.79 -15.87
N VAL A 20 -37.00 17.37 -14.86
CA VAL A 20 -36.81 16.98 -13.45
C VAL A 20 -37.34 15.57 -13.19
N GLY A 21 -38.50 15.21 -13.76
CA GLY A 21 -39.07 13.86 -13.65
C GLY A 21 -38.18 12.80 -14.32
N THR A 22 -37.60 13.13 -15.48
CA THR A 22 -36.69 12.23 -16.20
C THR A 22 -35.36 12.08 -15.46
N SER A 23 -34.82 13.16 -14.90
CA SER A 23 -33.61 13.13 -14.06
C SER A 23 -33.83 12.32 -12.80
N GLY A 24 -34.95 12.50 -12.09
CA GLY A 24 -35.26 11.76 -10.88
C GLY A 24 -35.48 10.26 -11.14
N TYR A 25 -36.16 9.92 -12.24
CA TYR A 25 -36.33 8.54 -12.67
C TYR A 25 -34.98 7.88 -13.03
N LEU A 26 -34.12 8.57 -13.79
CA LEU A 26 -32.77 8.06 -14.09
C LEU A 26 -31.92 7.87 -12.84
N THR A 27 -31.98 8.78 -11.86
CA THR A 27 -31.24 8.64 -10.59
C THR A 27 -31.73 7.45 -9.78
N VAL A 28 -33.04 7.18 -9.74
CA VAL A 28 -33.62 6.02 -9.04
C VAL A 28 -33.27 4.73 -9.77
N GLU A 29 -33.28 4.73 -11.10
CA GLU A 29 -32.95 3.53 -11.88
C GLU A 29 -31.44 3.22 -11.87
N LEU A 30 -30.58 4.25 -11.85
CA LEU A 30 -29.14 4.12 -11.59
C LEU A 30 -28.87 3.54 -10.19
N ARG A 31 -29.59 3.99 -9.17
CA ARG A 31 -29.49 3.45 -7.80
C ARG A 31 -30.00 2.01 -7.66
N LYS A 32 -30.90 1.56 -8.54
CA LYS A 32 -31.36 0.16 -8.56
C LYS A 32 -30.38 -0.78 -9.28
N GLN A 33 -29.49 -0.24 -10.11
CA GLN A 33 -28.38 -1.00 -10.72
C GLN A 33 -27.11 -1.01 -9.86
N GLU A 34 -27.04 -0.18 -8.82
CA GLU A 34 -26.05 -0.29 -7.75
C GLU A 34 -26.45 -1.42 -6.78
N GLU A 35 -26.14 -2.67 -7.15
CA GLU A 35 -25.64 -3.60 -6.10
C GLU A 35 -24.44 -2.91 -5.40
N PRO A 36 -24.13 -3.18 -4.12
CA PRO A 36 -23.02 -2.54 -3.42
C PRO A 36 -21.72 -2.82 -4.16
N GLY A 37 -21.39 -1.92 -5.07
CA GLY A 37 -20.39 -2.12 -6.10
C GLY A 37 -19.04 -2.12 -5.44
N VAL A 38 -18.42 -3.29 -5.37
CA VAL A 38 -16.98 -3.34 -5.59
C VAL A 38 -16.80 -2.75 -6.97
N THR A 39 -16.45 -1.47 -7.05
CA THR A 39 -15.93 -0.89 -8.29
C THR A 39 -14.82 -1.83 -8.69
N GLU A 40 -14.98 -2.53 -9.82
CA GLU A 40 -13.94 -3.39 -10.36
C GLU A 40 -12.74 -2.47 -10.57
N VAL A 41 -11.81 -2.49 -9.62
CA VAL A 41 -10.62 -1.65 -9.65
C VAL A 41 -9.91 -2.07 -10.91
N ARG A 42 -9.95 -1.18 -11.89
CA ARG A 42 -9.21 -1.30 -13.13
C ARG A 42 -7.77 -1.58 -12.71
N ASN A 43 -7.34 -2.82 -12.87
CA ASN A 43 -5.93 -3.19 -12.77
C ASN A 43 -5.24 -2.48 -13.94
N VAL A 44 -4.91 -1.20 -13.76
CA VAL A 44 -4.17 -0.41 -14.73
C VAL A 44 -2.71 -0.85 -14.64
N GLY A 45 -2.46 -2.00 -15.25
CA GLY A 45 -1.16 -2.62 -15.42
C GLY A 45 -1.18 -3.62 -16.60
N VAL A 46 -2.13 -3.44 -17.52
CA VAL A 46 -2.28 -4.25 -18.74
C VAL A 46 -2.43 -3.29 -19.91
N LEU A 47 -1.37 -3.17 -20.71
CA LEU A 47 -1.50 -2.74 -22.09
C LEU A 47 -2.47 -3.72 -22.78
N GLU A 48 -3.64 -3.23 -23.20
CA GLU A 48 -4.45 -3.95 -24.19
C GLU A 48 -3.60 -4.07 -25.47
N GLY A 49 -3.04 -5.24 -25.70
CA GLY A 49 -2.20 -5.52 -26.85
C GLY A 49 -2.47 -6.91 -27.40
N GLY A 50 -3.41 -7.00 -28.34
CA GLY A 50 -3.54 -8.11 -29.29
C GLY A 50 -4.56 -9.18 -28.94
N ARG A 51 -5.79 -9.05 -29.48
CA ARG A 51 -6.66 -10.20 -29.77
C ARG A 51 -5.93 -11.10 -30.78
N SER A 52 -5.28 -12.16 -30.31
CA SER A 52 -5.06 -13.35 -31.12
C SER A 52 -6.35 -14.18 -31.06
N THR A 53 -7.05 -14.24 -32.20
CA THR A 53 -8.17 -15.14 -32.42
C THR A 53 -7.65 -16.56 -32.54
N ASP A 54 -7.68 -17.31 -31.44
CA ASP A 54 -7.83 -18.76 -31.46
C ASP A 54 -8.70 -19.16 -30.27
N ALA A 55 -10.02 -19.17 -30.51
CA ALA A 55 -11.00 -19.69 -29.58
C ALA A 55 -10.94 -21.22 -29.59
N SER A 56 -10.02 -21.76 -28.79
CA SER A 56 -10.09 -23.13 -28.32
C SER A 56 -10.88 -23.11 -27.00
N THR A 57 -12.08 -23.67 -27.03
CA THR A 57 -12.88 -24.03 -25.85
C THR A 57 -12.15 -25.11 -25.05
N ASP A 58 -11.15 -24.71 -24.26
CA ASP A 58 -10.61 -25.55 -23.19
C ASP A 58 -11.36 -25.18 -21.91
N THR A 59 -11.96 -26.15 -21.25
CA THR A 59 -12.54 -25.99 -19.92
C THR A 59 -11.39 -25.60 -18.97
N GLY A 60 -11.22 -24.29 -18.79
CA GLY A 60 -9.93 -23.66 -18.54
C GLY A 60 -9.25 -24.15 -17.27
N LYS A 61 -8.06 -24.73 -17.41
CA LYS A 61 -7.15 -24.95 -16.28
C LYS A 61 -6.54 -23.61 -15.87
N GLU A 62 -6.01 -23.53 -14.64
CA GLU A 62 -5.17 -22.41 -14.24
C GLU A 62 -4.03 -22.22 -15.25
N ALA A 63 -3.79 -20.97 -15.65
CA ALA A 63 -2.82 -20.61 -16.68
C ALA A 63 -1.77 -19.66 -16.13
N TRP A 64 -0.51 -19.94 -16.44
CA TRP A 64 0.63 -19.09 -16.09
C TRP A 64 1.03 -18.24 -17.29
N SER A 65 1.17 -16.94 -17.06
CA SER A 65 1.71 -16.00 -18.04
C SER A 65 2.91 -15.25 -17.46
N ARG A 66 3.78 -14.79 -18.35
CA ARG A 66 4.95 -13.96 -18.01
C ARG A 66 4.74 -12.55 -18.51
N LEU A 67 5.03 -11.59 -17.65
CA LEU A 67 5.06 -10.17 -17.99
C LEU A 67 6.45 -9.62 -17.67
N GLU A 68 6.81 -8.54 -18.33
CA GLU A 68 8.08 -7.84 -18.15
C GLU A 68 7.85 -6.45 -17.52
N ASN A 69 8.93 -5.78 -17.12
CA ASN A 69 8.94 -4.45 -16.51
C ASN A 69 8.01 -4.32 -15.27
N PRO A 70 8.36 -4.94 -14.14
CA PRO A 70 9.43 -5.92 -13.95
C PRO A 70 9.01 -7.33 -14.39
N ALA A 71 10.00 -8.20 -14.60
CA ALA A 71 9.81 -9.62 -14.88
C ALA A 71 8.98 -10.29 -13.78
N ARG A 72 7.84 -10.88 -14.14
CA ARG A 72 6.88 -11.46 -13.19
C ARG A 72 6.06 -12.59 -13.79
N SER A 73 5.63 -13.51 -12.93
CA SER A 73 4.66 -14.55 -13.24
C SER A 73 3.28 -14.13 -12.76
N VAL A 74 2.27 -14.31 -13.61
CA VAL A 74 0.86 -14.07 -13.30
C VAL A 74 0.11 -15.37 -13.46
N LEU A 75 -0.54 -15.81 -12.39
CA LEU A 75 -1.44 -16.95 -12.37
C LEU A 75 -2.86 -16.47 -12.66
N ARG A 76 -3.50 -17.04 -13.66
CA ARG A 76 -4.90 -16.79 -14.01
C ARG A 76 -5.75 -18.02 -13.76
N GLY A 77 -6.93 -17.83 -13.20
CA GLY A 77 -7.91 -18.88 -13.03
C GLY A 77 -8.56 -19.29 -14.34
N ALA A 78 -9.40 -20.32 -14.27
CA ALA A 78 -10.26 -20.77 -15.37
C ALA A 78 -11.15 -19.65 -15.94
N ASP A 79 -11.52 -18.72 -15.06
CA ASP A 79 -12.32 -17.51 -15.32
C ASP A 79 -11.53 -16.38 -15.98
N GLY A 80 -10.23 -16.57 -16.26
CA GLY A 80 -9.32 -15.57 -16.80
C GLY A 80 -8.87 -14.50 -15.79
N GLN A 81 -9.46 -14.51 -14.59
CA GLN A 81 -9.15 -13.57 -13.53
C GLN A 81 -7.76 -13.84 -12.97
N ILE A 82 -7.03 -12.79 -12.62
CA ILE A 82 -5.76 -12.93 -11.92
C ILE A 82 -6.05 -13.55 -10.55
N LYS A 83 -5.30 -14.60 -10.19
CA LYS A 83 -5.33 -15.24 -8.87
C LYS A 83 -4.09 -14.95 -8.07
N ALA A 84 -2.96 -14.73 -8.74
CA ALA A 84 -1.72 -14.34 -8.07
C ALA A 84 -0.73 -13.65 -9.01
N VAL A 85 0.12 -12.80 -8.42
CA VAL A 85 1.24 -12.12 -9.09
C VAL A 85 2.51 -12.30 -8.25
N PHE A 86 3.58 -12.72 -8.92
CA PHE A 86 4.88 -13.00 -8.32
C PHE A 86 6.00 -12.33 -9.13
N THR A 87 6.82 -11.51 -8.50
CA THR A 87 7.88 -10.74 -9.18
C THR A 87 9.23 -11.39 -8.97
N ASP A 88 9.99 -11.59 -10.05
CA ASP A 88 11.29 -12.24 -9.99
C ASP A 88 12.25 -11.45 -9.09
N GLY A 89 12.85 -12.11 -8.11
CA GLY A 89 13.74 -11.50 -7.12
C GLY A 89 13.05 -10.96 -5.86
N ALA A 90 11.72 -10.89 -5.86
CA ALA A 90 10.91 -10.46 -4.72
C ALA A 90 10.34 -11.65 -3.94
N ARG A 91 10.09 -11.44 -2.64
CA ARG A 91 9.36 -12.34 -1.75
C ARG A 91 7.91 -11.88 -1.54
N ILE A 92 7.58 -10.62 -1.76
CA ILE A 92 6.21 -10.13 -1.71
C ILE A 92 5.46 -10.65 -2.93
N ALA A 93 4.33 -11.30 -2.64
CA ALA A 93 3.37 -11.80 -3.62
C ALA A 93 2.00 -11.20 -3.34
N THR A 94 1.24 -10.96 -4.41
CA THR A 94 -0.17 -10.61 -4.30
C THR A 94 -1.01 -11.80 -4.69
N LEU A 95 -1.93 -12.22 -3.82
CA LEU A 95 -2.92 -13.26 -4.06
C LEU A 95 -4.31 -12.61 -4.11
N SER A 96 -5.16 -13.05 -5.03
CA SER A 96 -6.55 -12.61 -5.05
C SER A 96 -7.38 -13.42 -4.06
N GLY A 97 -8.16 -12.75 -3.23
CA GLY A 97 -8.98 -13.37 -2.20
C GLY A 97 -10.25 -12.58 -1.91
N PRO A 98 -10.91 -12.84 -0.77
CA PRO A 98 -12.12 -12.13 -0.37
C PRO A 98 -11.91 -10.61 -0.33
N ALA A 99 -12.90 -9.86 -0.82
CA ALA A 99 -12.88 -8.41 -0.77
C ALA A 99 -12.90 -7.90 0.68
N ARG A 100 -12.18 -6.81 0.93
CA ARG A 100 -12.11 -6.12 2.21
C ARG A 100 -11.80 -4.64 2.02
N THR A 101 -12.15 -3.85 3.03
CA THR A 101 -11.96 -2.40 3.01
C THR A 101 -11.13 -1.97 4.21
N PHE A 102 -10.11 -1.15 3.95
CA PHE A 102 -9.30 -0.49 4.95
C PHE A 102 -9.62 1.02 4.97
N GLN A 103 -9.81 1.57 6.16
CA GLN A 103 -10.24 2.96 6.35
C GLN A 103 -9.77 3.53 7.70
N GLU A 104 -9.51 4.83 7.72
CA GLU A 104 -9.26 5.64 8.92
C GLU A 104 -10.17 6.88 8.89
N PRO A 105 -11.48 6.74 9.20
CA PRO A 105 -12.45 7.81 8.99
C PRO A 105 -12.21 9.05 9.86
N THR A 106 -11.35 8.95 10.89
CA THR A 106 -10.97 10.07 11.75
C THR A 106 -9.89 10.96 11.11
N SER A 107 -9.15 10.48 10.10
CA SER A 107 -8.01 11.17 9.50
C SER A 107 -8.13 11.39 7.99
N THR A 108 -9.03 10.68 7.31
CA THR A 108 -9.34 10.88 5.88
C THR A 108 -10.70 10.30 5.49
N ALA A 109 -11.24 10.77 4.36
CA ALA A 109 -12.39 10.15 3.70
C ALA A 109 -11.98 8.99 2.75
N SER A 110 -10.71 8.91 2.36
CA SER A 110 -10.20 7.86 1.47
C SER A 110 -10.36 6.48 2.11
N LYS A 111 -10.72 5.50 1.27
CA LYS A 111 -10.89 4.09 1.66
C LYS A 111 -10.26 3.20 0.60
N VAL A 112 -9.54 2.17 1.02
CA VAL A 112 -8.97 1.18 0.10
C VAL A 112 -9.84 -0.06 0.14
N SER A 113 -10.59 -0.31 -0.94
CA SER A 113 -11.36 -1.55 -1.11
C SER A 113 -10.61 -2.44 -2.10
N THR A 114 -10.21 -3.64 -1.65
CA THR A 114 -9.34 -4.51 -2.43
C THR A 114 -9.65 -5.99 -2.23
N THR A 115 -9.38 -6.77 -3.27
CA THR A 115 -9.30 -8.24 -3.24
C THR A 115 -7.86 -8.74 -3.15
N ASP A 116 -6.88 -7.83 -3.06
CA ASP A 116 -5.46 -8.15 -2.98
C ASP A 116 -5.08 -8.52 -1.53
N TRP A 117 -4.51 -9.71 -1.42
CA TRP A 117 -3.92 -10.26 -0.21
C TRP A 117 -2.41 -10.33 -0.42
N VAL A 118 -1.69 -9.46 0.27
CA VAL A 118 -0.26 -9.25 0.10
C VAL A 118 0.48 -10.06 1.14
N ARG A 119 1.27 -11.04 0.68
CA ARG A 119 1.92 -12.02 1.56
C ARG A 119 3.40 -12.15 1.25
N LEU A 120 4.17 -12.52 2.26
CA LEU A 120 5.60 -12.80 2.12
C LEU A 120 5.81 -14.29 1.86
N MET A 121 6.46 -14.60 0.74
CA MET A 121 6.95 -15.93 0.42
C MET A 121 8.20 -16.28 1.24
N PRO A 122 8.48 -17.57 1.51
CA PRO A 122 9.69 -17.98 2.22
C PRO A 122 10.95 -17.69 1.39
N GLU A 123 10.86 -17.84 0.07
CA GLU A 123 11.97 -17.66 -0.87
C GLU A 123 11.67 -16.56 -1.89
N LYS A 124 12.74 -16.02 -2.50
CA LYS A 124 12.59 -15.10 -3.64
C LYS A 124 12.00 -15.84 -4.83
N TRP A 125 11.03 -15.23 -5.49
CA TRP A 125 10.44 -15.79 -6.70
C TRP A 125 11.44 -15.78 -7.85
N SER A 126 11.33 -16.79 -8.72
CA SER A 126 12.05 -16.87 -9.98
C SER A 126 11.20 -17.60 -11.01
N LYS A 127 11.52 -17.45 -12.30
CA LYS A 127 10.86 -18.20 -13.35
C LYS A 127 10.98 -19.71 -13.11
N GLY A 128 9.84 -20.40 -13.03
CA GLY A 128 9.77 -21.84 -12.74
C GLY A 128 9.57 -22.20 -11.28
N ALA A 129 9.57 -21.21 -10.37
CA ALA A 129 9.31 -21.42 -8.94
C ALA A 129 7.94 -22.04 -8.65
N ASP A 130 6.98 -21.95 -9.59
CA ASP A 130 5.68 -22.63 -9.52
C ASP A 130 5.80 -24.16 -9.34
N LYS A 131 6.92 -24.74 -9.75
CA LYS A 131 7.19 -26.17 -9.67
C LYS A 131 7.87 -26.58 -8.37
N GLU A 132 8.46 -25.62 -7.66
CA GLU A 132 9.24 -25.84 -6.45
C GLU A 132 8.35 -26.29 -5.28
N LYS A 133 8.92 -27.13 -4.41
CA LYS A 133 8.19 -27.68 -3.26
C LYS A 133 7.75 -26.56 -2.30
N TRP A 134 8.68 -25.66 -1.94
CA TRP A 134 8.42 -24.57 -1.01
C TRP A 134 7.25 -23.70 -1.47
N PHE A 135 7.14 -23.45 -2.78
CA PHE A 135 6.08 -22.62 -3.32
C PHE A 135 4.74 -23.34 -3.29
N LYS A 136 4.69 -24.61 -3.70
CA LYS A 136 3.45 -25.39 -3.67
C LYS A 136 2.86 -25.49 -2.27
N GLU A 137 3.72 -25.68 -1.26
CA GLU A 137 3.31 -25.71 0.15
C GLU A 137 2.78 -24.35 0.60
N TRP A 138 3.55 -23.29 0.38
CA TRP A 138 3.15 -21.91 0.72
C TRP A 138 1.86 -21.48 0.00
N TYR A 139 1.73 -21.75 -1.30
CA TYR A 139 0.56 -21.36 -2.06
C TYR A 139 -0.69 -22.16 -1.63
N ALA A 140 -0.54 -23.45 -1.33
CA ALA A 140 -1.64 -24.26 -0.80
C ALA A 140 -2.16 -23.73 0.55
N GLU A 141 -1.26 -23.28 1.42
CA GLU A 141 -1.58 -22.66 2.70
C GLU A 141 -2.31 -21.32 2.50
N TYR A 142 -1.80 -20.45 1.62
CA TYR A 142 -2.22 -19.05 1.59
C TYR A 142 -3.25 -18.67 0.53
N ARG A 143 -3.43 -19.42 -0.56
CA ARG A 143 -4.29 -19.04 -1.69
C ARG A 143 -5.75 -18.73 -1.34
N ASN A 144 -6.25 -19.30 -0.25
CA ASN A 144 -7.60 -19.05 0.27
C ASN A 144 -7.59 -18.62 1.76
N SER A 145 -6.41 -18.33 2.32
CA SER A 145 -6.27 -17.99 3.72
C SER A 145 -6.81 -16.59 3.99
N LYS A 146 -7.57 -16.47 5.07
CA LYS A 146 -8.05 -15.19 5.63
C LYS A 146 -7.19 -14.71 6.80
N GLU A 147 -6.09 -15.40 7.09
CA GLU A 147 -5.14 -14.96 8.12
C GLU A 147 -4.56 -13.60 7.75
N ASP A 148 -4.28 -12.82 8.79
CA ASP A 148 -3.68 -11.49 8.69
C ASP A 148 -2.49 -11.52 7.70
N ASP A 149 -2.57 -10.67 6.70
CA ASP A 149 -1.53 -10.47 5.70
C ASP A 149 -0.84 -9.11 5.94
N ILE A 150 0.02 -8.67 5.01
CA ILE A 150 0.80 -7.44 5.18
C ILE A 150 -0.10 -6.20 5.42
N PHE A 151 -1.26 -6.11 4.74
CA PHE A 151 -2.19 -4.99 4.96
C PHE A 151 -2.91 -5.09 6.30
N ALA A 152 -3.36 -6.28 6.69
CA ALA A 152 -3.94 -6.47 8.02
C ALA A 152 -2.93 -6.12 9.13
N PHE A 153 -1.66 -6.49 8.98
CA PHE A 153 -0.61 -6.08 9.91
C PHE A 153 -0.41 -4.57 9.93
N ALA A 154 -0.40 -3.89 8.79
CA ALA A 154 -0.26 -2.44 8.74
C ALA A 154 -1.35 -1.71 9.53
N PHE A 155 -2.61 -2.14 9.36
CA PHE A 155 -3.77 -1.54 10.06
C PHE A 155 -3.91 -1.96 11.53
N GLN A 156 -3.04 -2.85 12.04
CA GLN A 156 -2.99 -3.16 13.47
C GLN A 156 -2.25 -2.09 14.29
N TYR A 157 -1.70 -1.04 13.66
CA TYR A 157 -0.91 -0.01 14.33
C TYR A 157 -1.41 1.43 14.10
N VAL A 158 -2.52 1.60 13.39
CA VAL A 158 -3.12 2.93 13.16
C VAL A 158 -3.79 3.44 14.45
N ALA A 159 -4.11 4.73 14.47
CA ALA A 159 -4.78 5.36 15.60
C ALA A 159 -6.04 4.60 16.03
N GLY A 160 -6.17 4.31 17.33
CA GLY A 160 -7.29 3.57 17.90
C GLY A 160 -7.28 2.06 17.64
N ALA A 161 -6.26 1.49 17.00
CA ALA A 161 -6.17 0.04 16.78
C ALA A 161 -6.15 -0.72 18.12
N PRO A 162 -6.97 -1.78 18.27
CA PRO A 162 -7.08 -2.49 19.54
C PRO A 162 -5.79 -3.25 19.88
N GLN A 163 -5.46 -3.30 21.16
CA GLN A 163 -4.29 -4.05 21.61
C GLN A 163 -4.48 -5.55 21.39
N LYS A 164 -3.46 -6.18 20.79
CA LYS A 164 -3.33 -7.64 20.71
C LYS A 164 -2.10 -8.05 21.52
N LYS A 165 -2.28 -9.04 22.40
CA LYS A 165 -1.20 -9.61 23.21
C LYS A 165 -0.82 -11.00 22.73
N ASP A 166 0.44 -11.37 22.89
CA ASP A 166 0.88 -12.76 22.73
C ASP A 166 0.59 -13.59 24.00
N GLY A 167 0.97 -14.88 23.97
CA GLY A 167 0.78 -15.78 25.11
C GLY A 167 1.58 -15.42 26.36
N GLN A 168 2.57 -14.53 26.24
CA GLN A 168 3.41 -14.00 27.30
C GLN A 168 2.89 -12.66 27.84
N GLY A 169 1.82 -12.12 27.25
CA GLY A 169 1.21 -10.85 27.63
C GLY A 169 1.86 -9.62 26.97
N THR A 170 2.84 -9.80 26.09
CA THR A 170 3.49 -8.72 25.33
C THR A 170 2.50 -8.14 24.34
N VAL A 171 2.35 -6.81 24.30
CA VAL A 171 1.46 -6.16 23.33
C VAL A 171 2.14 -6.10 21.96
N ILE A 172 1.79 -7.05 21.09
CA ILE A 172 2.39 -7.23 19.77
C ILE A 172 1.74 -6.37 18.67
N ALA A 173 0.54 -5.83 18.91
CA ALA A 173 -0.21 -4.96 18.00
C ALA A 173 -1.17 -4.03 18.78
N GLY A 174 -1.64 -2.96 18.14
CA GLY A 174 -2.43 -1.87 18.71
C GLY A 174 -1.85 -0.48 18.35
N ASP A 175 -2.58 0.57 18.72
CA ASP A 175 -2.20 1.97 18.47
C ASP A 175 -0.72 2.25 18.78
N ALA A 176 -0.07 2.95 17.87
CA ALA A 176 1.36 3.22 17.87
C ALA A 176 1.64 4.71 17.67
N ASN A 177 2.56 5.24 18.48
CA ASN A 177 3.10 6.58 18.32
C ASN A 177 4.20 6.61 17.25
N PHE A 178 4.55 7.79 16.75
CA PHE A 178 5.74 7.95 15.90
C PHE A 178 7.02 7.93 16.75
N GLY A 179 7.02 8.72 17.83
CA GLY A 179 8.15 8.92 18.71
C GLY A 179 7.84 9.95 19.79
N PRO A 180 8.70 10.08 20.81
CA PRO A 180 8.55 11.10 21.84
C PRO A 180 8.66 12.50 21.24
N LEU A 181 8.05 13.49 21.90
CA LEU A 181 8.18 14.88 21.51
C LEU A 181 9.65 15.31 21.57
N ASN A 182 10.10 16.02 20.55
CA ASN A 182 11.36 16.72 20.56
C ASN A 182 11.16 18.07 21.25
N THR A 183 11.77 18.25 22.42
CA THR A 183 11.62 19.49 23.22
C THR A 183 12.23 20.73 22.56
N SER A 184 13.08 20.54 21.55
CA SER A 184 13.66 21.61 20.74
C SER A 184 12.99 21.72 19.37
N GLY A 185 11.96 20.91 19.13
CA GLY A 185 11.25 20.77 17.87
C GLY A 185 10.15 21.80 17.65
N THR A 186 9.66 21.86 16.42
CA THR A 186 8.47 22.63 16.04
C THR A 186 7.56 21.81 15.13
N GLU A 187 6.26 22.08 15.18
CA GLU A 187 5.28 21.51 14.26
C GLU A 187 5.66 21.80 12.80
N GLY A 188 5.55 20.79 11.93
CA GLY A 188 6.01 20.85 10.54
C GLY A 188 7.54 20.89 10.36
N GLY A 189 8.30 20.60 11.42
CA GLY A 189 9.76 20.61 11.41
C GLY A 189 10.39 19.32 11.97
N ASP A 190 10.52 19.24 13.28
CA ASP A 190 11.12 18.10 14.00
C ASP A 190 10.46 18.05 15.39
N LEU A 191 9.13 18.09 15.41
CA LEU A 191 8.23 17.96 16.55
C LEU A 191 8.42 16.63 17.31
N ARG A 192 8.81 15.54 16.64
CA ARG A 192 9.03 14.23 17.28
C ARG A 192 10.34 13.59 16.88
N LEU A 193 10.98 12.94 17.85
CA LEU A 193 12.22 12.23 17.62
C LEU A 193 12.00 10.98 16.77
N GLU A 194 12.61 10.96 15.59
CA GLU A 194 12.79 9.74 14.79
C GLU A 194 13.60 8.67 15.56
N GLN A 195 13.79 7.51 14.93
CA GLN A 195 14.57 6.36 15.40
C GLN A 195 13.83 5.35 16.29
N SER A 196 12.51 5.48 16.46
CA SER A 196 11.70 4.42 17.07
C SER A 196 11.57 3.21 16.13
N ASP A 197 12.11 2.05 16.52
CA ASP A 197 12.04 0.80 15.75
C ASP A 197 10.99 -0.16 16.35
N PHE A 198 10.76 -1.30 15.68
CA PHE A 198 9.75 -2.27 16.11
C PHE A 198 9.96 -2.79 17.55
N TYR A 199 11.21 -2.91 18.01
CA TYR A 199 11.52 -3.39 19.36
C TYR A 199 11.19 -2.37 20.45
N ASP A 200 11.22 -1.06 20.15
CA ASP A 200 10.77 0.01 21.06
C ASP A 200 9.26 -0.09 21.31
N TYR A 201 8.49 -0.37 20.26
CA TYR A 201 7.05 -0.59 20.37
C TYR A 201 6.71 -1.82 21.22
N LEU A 202 7.45 -2.92 21.02
CA LEU A 202 7.25 -4.16 21.76
C LEU A 202 7.73 -4.05 23.21
N GLY A 203 8.71 -3.17 23.48
CA GLY A 203 9.35 -3.04 24.78
C GLY A 203 10.23 -4.24 25.14
N VAL A 204 10.72 -4.99 24.15
CA VAL A 204 11.55 -6.19 24.38
C VAL A 204 12.84 -6.12 23.56
N PRO A 205 13.99 -6.56 24.11
CA PRO A 205 15.23 -6.66 23.35
C PRO A 205 15.08 -7.59 22.14
N TYR A 206 15.71 -7.23 21.03
CA TYR A 206 15.68 -8.04 19.81
C TYR A 206 17.09 -8.46 19.38
N PRO A 207 17.40 -9.79 19.37
CA PRO A 207 18.67 -10.28 18.88
C PRO A 207 18.67 -10.34 17.34
N PHE A 208 19.47 -9.48 16.71
CA PHE A 208 19.73 -9.55 15.28
C PHE A 208 20.68 -10.71 14.96
N ARG A 209 20.64 -11.17 13.70
CA ARG A 209 21.41 -12.35 13.23
C ARG A 209 22.93 -12.13 13.25
N ASP A 210 23.37 -10.88 13.23
CA ASP A 210 24.77 -10.49 13.33
C ASP A 210 25.27 -10.41 14.79
N GLY A 211 24.44 -10.76 15.76
CA GLY A 211 24.77 -10.76 17.19
C GLY A 211 24.52 -9.43 17.90
N VAL A 212 24.19 -8.36 17.17
CA VAL A 212 23.77 -7.09 17.78
C VAL A 212 22.40 -7.29 18.42
N VAL A 213 22.19 -6.68 19.59
CA VAL A 213 20.88 -6.70 20.26
C VAL A 213 20.31 -5.29 20.26
N GLY A 214 19.18 -5.10 19.60
CA GLY A 214 18.39 -3.87 19.69
C GLY A 214 17.78 -3.76 21.08
N GLN A 215 18.02 -2.64 21.76
CA GLN A 215 17.52 -2.39 23.12
C GLN A 215 16.38 -1.39 23.06
N PRO A 216 15.19 -1.70 23.60
CA PRO A 216 14.08 -0.76 23.64
C PRO A 216 14.40 0.42 24.56
N GLU A 217 14.11 1.63 24.10
CA GLU A 217 14.21 2.83 24.92
C GLU A 217 12.87 3.11 25.62
N SER A 218 12.89 3.34 26.94
CA SER A 218 11.67 3.57 27.71
C SER A 218 10.87 4.79 27.21
N MET A 219 11.56 5.85 26.75
CA MET A 219 10.92 7.04 26.18
C MET A 219 10.25 6.80 24.82
N ARG A 220 10.59 5.70 24.14
CA ARG A 220 10.04 5.29 22.84
C ARG A 220 9.02 4.16 22.97
N ALA A 221 8.59 3.84 24.18
CA ALA A 221 7.59 2.82 24.42
C ALA A 221 6.38 3.03 23.49
N ARG A 222 5.94 1.96 22.83
CA ARG A 222 4.79 1.99 21.90
C ARG A 222 5.00 2.90 20.68
N SER A 223 6.24 3.22 20.32
CA SER A 223 6.55 4.11 19.19
C SER A 223 7.22 3.35 18.04
N ILE A 224 6.89 3.72 16.80
CA ILE A 224 7.49 3.23 15.56
C ILE A 224 7.52 4.36 14.53
N ASP A 225 8.72 4.74 14.07
CA ASP A 225 8.90 5.71 13.00
C ASP A 225 8.53 5.11 11.62
N CYS A 226 8.65 5.89 10.55
CA CYS A 226 8.28 5.46 9.19
C CYS A 226 8.92 4.11 8.79
N SER A 227 10.21 3.95 9.05
CA SER A 227 10.98 2.74 8.74
C SER A 227 10.84 1.65 9.80
N GLY A 228 10.69 2.02 11.07
CA GLY A 228 10.36 1.11 12.16
C GLY A 228 9.00 0.43 11.97
N PHE A 229 8.03 1.16 11.40
CA PHE A 229 6.73 0.62 11.01
C PHE A 229 6.86 -0.43 9.90
N ILE A 230 7.65 -0.17 8.85
CA ILE A 230 7.90 -1.17 7.81
C ILE A 230 8.62 -2.40 8.39
N ARG A 231 9.58 -2.21 9.29
CA ARG A 231 10.29 -3.31 9.98
C ARG A 231 9.38 -4.08 10.94
N MET A 232 8.40 -3.42 11.55
CA MET A 232 7.34 -4.08 12.30
C MET A 232 6.50 -4.97 11.38
N VAL A 233 5.92 -4.40 10.32
CA VAL A 233 4.99 -5.08 9.41
C VAL A 233 5.67 -6.21 8.64
N LEU A 234 6.77 -5.91 7.93
CA LEU A 234 7.44 -6.88 7.07
C LEU A 234 8.41 -7.76 7.85
N GLY A 235 9.11 -7.20 8.82
CA GLY A 235 10.13 -7.91 9.58
C GLY A 235 9.56 -8.74 10.73
N TYR A 236 9.07 -8.07 11.78
CA TYR A 236 8.61 -8.76 12.98
C TYR A 236 7.33 -9.59 12.74
N ARG A 237 6.33 -9.00 12.07
CA ARG A 237 5.02 -9.62 11.84
C ARG A 237 5.06 -10.62 10.69
N ALA A 238 5.55 -10.22 9.51
CA ALA A 238 5.63 -11.10 8.33
C ALA A 238 6.92 -11.93 8.22
N ARG A 239 7.85 -11.82 9.19
CA ARG A 239 9.08 -12.63 9.30
C ARG A 239 10.12 -12.43 8.18
N HIS A 240 10.15 -11.25 7.56
CA HIS A 240 11.29 -10.87 6.71
C HIS A 240 12.55 -10.66 7.58
N PRO A 241 13.74 -11.14 7.17
CA PRO A 241 14.97 -10.89 7.91
C PRO A 241 15.20 -9.39 8.13
N LEU A 242 15.75 -9.01 9.28
CA LEU A 242 16.04 -7.62 9.63
C LEU A 242 17.54 -7.43 9.88
N MET A 243 18.07 -6.30 9.41
CA MET A 243 19.42 -5.85 9.71
C MET A 243 19.45 -5.03 10.99
N SER A 244 20.56 -5.07 11.72
CA SER A 244 20.79 -4.26 12.93
C SER A 244 21.08 -2.79 12.59
N SER A 245 21.65 -2.55 11.39
CA SER A 245 21.96 -1.22 10.86
C SER A 245 21.73 -1.19 9.33
N ASP A 246 22.04 -0.08 8.67
CA ASP A 246 21.95 -0.01 7.20
C ASP A 246 23.04 -0.82 6.48
N THR A 247 24.08 -1.25 7.20
CA THR A 247 25.29 -1.86 6.62
C THR A 247 25.64 -3.23 7.19
N SER A 248 24.91 -3.73 8.19
CA SER A 248 25.20 -5.00 8.86
C SER A 248 24.04 -5.99 8.80
N GLY A 249 24.29 -7.17 8.21
CA GLY A 249 23.32 -8.26 8.06
C GLY A 249 22.79 -8.45 6.63
N ASP A 250 21.87 -9.39 6.47
CA ASP A 250 21.36 -9.88 5.17
C ASP A 250 19.85 -9.67 4.97
N GLY A 251 19.25 -8.76 5.75
CA GLY A 251 17.81 -8.47 5.76
C GLY A 251 17.44 -7.05 5.38
N LEU A 252 16.27 -6.59 5.82
CA LEU A 252 15.77 -5.24 5.63
C LEU A 252 16.56 -4.24 6.50
N PRO A 253 17.17 -3.18 5.93
CA PRO A 253 17.88 -2.12 6.65
C PRO A 253 17.05 -1.38 7.69
N ARG A 254 17.71 -0.54 8.50
CA ARG A 254 17.05 0.22 9.57
C ARG A 254 16.34 1.46 9.04
N THR A 255 16.95 2.21 8.12
CA THR A 255 16.43 3.51 7.67
C THR A 255 15.76 3.42 6.31
N ALA A 256 14.89 4.39 5.99
CA ALA A 256 14.30 4.52 4.65
C ALA A 256 15.39 4.60 3.54
N ASN A 257 16.44 5.39 3.76
CA ASN A 257 17.59 5.47 2.85
C ASN A 257 18.30 4.12 2.69
N GLY A 258 18.52 3.40 3.79
CA GLY A 258 19.12 2.07 3.77
C GLY A 258 18.29 1.10 2.92
N MET A 259 16.98 1.03 3.19
CA MET A 259 16.05 0.17 2.46
C MET A 259 16.08 0.47 0.96
N ALA A 260 15.94 1.75 0.58
CA ALA A 260 15.93 2.20 -0.81
C ALA A 260 17.22 1.92 -1.58
N ARG A 261 18.38 1.89 -0.90
CA ARG A 261 19.69 1.66 -1.54
C ARG A 261 20.22 0.24 -1.36
N SER A 262 19.50 -0.61 -0.63
CA SER A 262 19.90 -1.98 -0.40
C SER A 262 19.70 -2.87 -1.63
N LYS A 263 20.33 -4.05 -1.58
CA LYS A 263 20.12 -5.14 -2.54
C LYS A 263 18.91 -6.02 -2.17
N GLN A 264 18.15 -5.65 -1.15
CA GLN A 264 16.93 -6.38 -0.81
C GLN A 264 15.81 -6.00 -1.77
N GLY A 265 15.06 -7.01 -2.19
CA GLY A 265 14.00 -6.86 -3.17
C GLY A 265 14.49 -6.44 -4.56
N VAL A 266 13.53 -5.93 -5.32
CA VAL A 266 13.65 -5.52 -6.72
C VAL A 266 13.30 -4.04 -6.82
N ASP A 267 14.09 -3.26 -7.54
CA ASP A 267 13.75 -1.87 -7.86
C ASP A 267 12.59 -1.84 -8.86
N ILE A 268 11.44 -1.36 -8.42
CA ILE A 268 10.25 -1.13 -9.27
C ILE A 268 10.37 0.25 -9.91
N LEU A 269 10.69 1.25 -9.09
CA LEU A 269 11.06 2.59 -9.55
C LEU A 269 12.50 2.83 -9.10
N PRO A 270 13.49 2.71 -9.99
CA PRO A 270 14.89 2.90 -9.65
C PRO A 270 15.17 4.31 -9.10
N LEU A 271 16.08 4.40 -8.13
CA LEU A 271 16.52 5.69 -7.58
C LEU A 271 17.44 6.41 -8.58
N ALA A 272 16.88 7.35 -9.35
CA ALA A 272 17.63 8.15 -10.32
C ALA A 272 18.38 9.34 -9.67
N GLY A 273 17.85 9.87 -8.57
CA GLY A 273 18.40 11.01 -7.86
C GLY A 273 17.45 11.45 -6.73
N ILE A 274 17.66 12.65 -6.17
CA ILE A 274 16.89 13.17 -5.03
C ILE A 274 16.24 14.53 -5.30
N THR A 275 16.46 15.13 -6.46
CA THR A 275 15.88 16.41 -6.85
C THR A 275 14.45 16.25 -7.34
N ALA A 276 13.71 17.35 -7.49
CA ALA A 276 12.33 17.30 -7.98
C ALA A 276 12.23 16.73 -9.41
N GLN A 277 13.28 16.87 -10.22
CA GLN A 277 13.37 16.35 -11.59
C GLN A 277 13.54 14.82 -11.60
N ASP A 278 14.00 14.24 -10.50
CA ASP A 278 14.23 12.80 -10.36
C ASP A 278 12.97 12.05 -9.93
N ARG A 279 11.80 12.71 -9.92
CA ARG A 279 10.53 12.05 -9.64
C ARG A 279 10.24 10.98 -10.71
N PRO A 280 9.99 9.72 -10.32
CA PRO A 280 9.63 8.68 -11.27
C PRO A 280 8.31 9.01 -11.99
N SER A 281 8.27 8.76 -13.30
CA SER A 281 7.06 8.93 -14.12
C SER A 281 6.23 7.64 -14.25
N ALA A 282 6.84 6.47 -14.08
CA ALA A 282 6.22 5.15 -14.28
C ALA A 282 5.51 4.62 -13.02
N ILE A 283 4.79 5.49 -12.30
CA ILE A 283 4.12 5.11 -11.03
C ILE A 283 3.02 4.05 -11.22
N ASP A 284 2.58 3.82 -12.45
CA ASP A 284 1.65 2.75 -12.87
C ASP A 284 2.25 1.35 -12.73
N GLN A 285 3.58 1.22 -12.55
CA GLN A 285 4.23 -0.06 -12.27
C GLN A 285 4.08 -0.53 -10.81
N LEU A 286 3.69 0.38 -9.91
CA LEU A 286 3.52 0.09 -8.50
C LEU A 286 2.35 -0.88 -8.27
N GLN A 287 2.52 -1.78 -7.32
CA GLN A 287 1.50 -2.73 -6.90
C GLN A 287 1.32 -2.70 -5.38
N PRO A 288 0.16 -3.18 -4.89
CA PRO A 288 -0.04 -3.54 -3.49
C PRO A 288 1.19 -4.23 -2.86
N GLY A 289 1.69 -3.69 -1.76
CA GLY A 289 2.85 -4.22 -1.05
C GLY A 289 4.20 -3.59 -1.40
N ASP A 290 4.29 -2.75 -2.43
CA ASP A 290 5.53 -2.06 -2.75
C ASP A 290 5.90 -1.05 -1.66
N LEU A 291 7.19 -0.95 -1.38
CA LEU A 291 7.75 0.12 -0.58
C LEU A 291 8.02 1.33 -1.47
N VAL A 292 7.59 2.50 -1.03
CA VAL A 292 7.83 3.78 -1.71
C VAL A 292 8.68 4.67 -0.82
N PHE A 293 9.67 5.33 -1.41
CA PHE A 293 10.67 6.11 -0.69
C PHE A 293 10.67 7.56 -1.14
N PHE A 294 10.74 8.47 -0.18
CA PHE A 294 10.57 9.90 -0.40
C PHE A 294 11.74 10.71 0.10
N LYS A 295 11.87 11.89 -0.50
CA LYS A 295 12.77 12.96 -0.09
C LYS A 295 11.94 14.13 0.43
N LEU A 296 11.58 14.12 1.71
CA LEU A 296 10.73 15.13 2.34
C LEU A 296 11.56 16.26 2.93
N ASP A 297 12.65 15.92 3.64
CA ASP A 297 13.43 16.88 4.40
C ASP A 297 14.74 17.24 3.67
N THR A 298 14.87 18.50 3.26
CA THR A 298 16.08 18.98 2.58
C THR A 298 17.33 18.91 3.47
N ARG A 299 17.19 18.94 4.80
CA ARG A 299 18.29 18.88 5.77
C ARG A 299 19.02 17.54 5.75
N THR A 300 18.35 16.45 5.33
CA THR A 300 18.94 15.11 5.28
C THR A 300 19.90 14.92 4.08
N GLY A 301 20.15 15.97 3.29
CA GLY A 301 21.12 15.96 2.21
C GLY A 301 20.76 14.95 1.12
N GLN A 302 21.65 14.01 0.81
CA GLN A 302 21.44 12.97 -0.21
C GLN A 302 20.61 11.77 0.26
N ARG A 303 20.19 11.75 1.53
CA ARG A 303 19.43 10.65 2.10
C ARG A 303 17.93 10.81 1.79
N LEU A 304 17.29 9.68 1.53
CA LEU A 304 15.84 9.54 1.59
C LEU A 304 15.43 9.38 3.05
N ASP A 305 14.37 10.08 3.46
CA ASP A 305 14.02 10.25 4.87
C ASP A 305 12.67 9.63 5.23
N HIS A 306 11.86 9.26 4.23
CA HIS A 306 10.56 8.64 4.49
C HIS A 306 10.32 7.40 3.64
N VAL A 307 9.57 6.46 4.20
CA VAL A 307 9.13 5.23 3.54
C VAL A 307 7.66 4.97 3.84
N GLY A 308 6.94 4.44 2.86
CA GLY A 308 5.58 3.96 2.99
C GLY A 308 5.35 2.64 2.26
N LEU A 309 4.18 2.05 2.48
CA LEU A 309 3.73 0.81 1.86
C LEU A 309 2.51 1.09 0.96
N VAL A 310 2.60 0.74 -0.32
CA VAL A 310 1.50 0.90 -1.28
C VAL A 310 0.35 -0.02 -0.93
N LEU A 311 -0.86 0.53 -0.84
CA LEU A 311 -2.08 -0.22 -0.58
C LEU A 311 -2.86 -0.56 -1.86
N GLY A 312 -2.60 0.18 -2.94
CA GLY A 312 -3.37 0.12 -4.18
C GLY A 312 -4.22 1.37 -4.35
N HIS A 313 -5.28 1.27 -5.15
CA HIS A 313 -6.16 2.40 -5.42
C HIS A 313 -7.23 2.55 -4.34
N ASP A 314 -7.54 3.78 -3.95
CA ASP A 314 -8.73 4.06 -3.15
C ASP A 314 -10.01 4.01 -3.99
N THR A 315 -11.16 4.18 -3.33
CA THR A 315 -12.47 4.21 -3.97
C THR A 315 -12.67 5.37 -4.94
N GLU A 316 -11.78 6.38 -4.93
CA GLU A 316 -11.75 7.50 -5.89
C GLU A 316 -10.79 7.24 -7.06
N GLY A 317 -10.05 6.14 -7.03
CA GLY A 317 -9.09 5.75 -8.07
C GLY A 317 -7.70 6.33 -7.90
N HIS A 318 -7.37 6.88 -6.73
CA HIS A 318 -6.03 7.42 -6.44
C HIS A 318 -5.13 6.34 -5.85
N LEU A 319 -3.83 6.34 -6.21
CA LEU A 319 -2.88 5.36 -5.70
C LEU A 319 -2.43 5.78 -4.29
N ILE A 320 -2.81 5.01 -3.27
CA ILE A 320 -2.61 5.31 -1.85
C ILE A 320 -1.51 4.46 -1.23
N PHE A 321 -0.83 5.02 -0.23
CA PHE A 321 0.10 4.31 0.63
C PHE A 321 -0.18 4.58 2.11
N VAL A 322 0.28 3.68 2.98
CA VAL A 322 0.29 3.84 4.45
C VAL A 322 1.72 4.08 4.93
N SER A 323 1.90 4.95 5.92
CA SER A 323 3.20 5.21 6.55
C SER A 323 3.04 5.72 7.97
N SER A 324 4.02 5.50 8.83
CA SER A 324 4.09 6.18 10.13
C SER A 324 4.62 7.60 9.97
N ARG A 325 3.88 8.59 10.47
CA ARG A 325 4.15 10.01 10.27
C ARG A 325 4.22 10.75 11.59
N GLU A 326 5.08 11.76 11.58
CA GLU A 326 5.31 12.63 12.72
C GLU A 326 4.07 13.48 13.05
N GLU A 327 3.45 14.06 12.03
CA GLU A 327 2.37 15.04 12.15
C GLU A 327 1.09 14.47 12.77
N VAL A 328 0.83 13.18 12.51
CA VAL A 328 -0.32 12.46 13.08
C VAL A 328 0.08 11.60 14.28
N ASN A 329 1.37 11.54 14.61
CA ASN A 329 1.96 10.68 15.63
C ASN A 329 1.66 9.18 15.44
N GLY A 330 1.95 8.64 14.26
CA GLY A 330 1.86 7.18 14.04
C GLY A 330 1.52 6.76 12.61
N PRO A 331 1.34 5.45 12.37
CA PRO A 331 0.86 4.88 11.12
C PRO A 331 -0.49 5.46 10.67
N THR A 332 -0.57 5.92 9.43
CA THR A 332 -1.82 6.43 8.87
C THR A 332 -1.88 6.31 7.34
N ILE A 333 -3.11 6.24 6.81
CA ILE A 333 -3.46 6.64 5.43
C ILE A 333 -4.03 8.06 5.34
N GLY A 334 -4.11 8.77 6.47
CA GLY A 334 -4.75 10.06 6.63
C GLY A 334 -4.11 11.21 5.84
N ASP A 335 -4.82 12.33 5.79
CA ASP A 335 -4.41 13.53 5.05
C ASP A 335 -3.59 14.54 5.89
N VAL A 336 -3.44 14.26 7.18
CA VAL A 336 -2.65 15.07 8.12
C VAL A 336 -1.17 14.95 7.78
N GLY A 337 -0.49 16.10 7.64
CA GLY A 337 0.90 16.17 7.15
C GLY A 337 1.03 15.99 5.62
N GLY A 338 -0.08 15.76 4.91
CA GLY A 338 -0.12 15.61 3.47
C GLY A 338 -1.02 14.45 3.03
N VAL A 339 -1.73 14.64 1.93
CA VAL A 339 -2.59 13.60 1.35
C VAL A 339 -1.77 12.38 0.92
N SER A 340 -2.19 11.18 1.32
CA SER A 340 -1.50 9.90 1.11
C SER A 340 -1.51 9.38 -0.34
N ARG A 341 -1.40 10.26 -1.32
CA ARG A 341 -1.49 9.98 -2.76
C ARG A 341 -0.11 10.01 -3.41
N LEU A 342 0.12 9.08 -4.33
CA LEU A 342 1.35 8.99 -5.14
C LEU A 342 1.21 9.64 -6.52
N ASP A 343 -0.03 9.79 -6.97
CA ASP A 343 -0.40 10.46 -8.20
C ASP A 343 -0.57 11.98 -7.99
N GLY A 344 -0.64 12.72 -9.11
CA GLY A 344 -0.82 14.17 -9.10
C GLY A 344 0.35 14.94 -8.49
N ASN A 345 0.03 16.11 -7.90
CA ASN A 345 1.01 17.13 -7.48
C ASN A 345 0.99 17.40 -5.96
N GLY A 346 0.47 16.45 -5.17
CA GLY A 346 0.47 16.51 -3.71
C GLY A 346 1.89 16.46 -3.11
N TYR A 347 1.96 16.67 -1.80
CA TYR A 347 3.23 16.71 -1.05
C TYR A 347 4.07 15.44 -1.27
N TYR A 348 3.53 14.27 -0.95
CA TYR A 348 4.21 12.97 -1.13
C TYR A 348 4.45 12.63 -2.59
N ALA A 349 3.47 12.91 -3.46
CA ALA A 349 3.61 12.68 -4.89
C ALA A 349 4.85 13.39 -5.45
N LYS A 350 5.08 14.66 -5.11
CA LYS A 350 6.26 15.45 -5.56
C LYS A 350 7.59 14.96 -5.00
N THR A 351 7.58 14.32 -3.84
CA THR A 351 8.78 13.91 -3.12
C THR A 351 9.14 12.44 -3.30
N LEU A 352 8.32 11.66 -4.01
CA LEU A 352 8.62 10.29 -4.39
C LEU A 352 9.92 10.23 -5.22
N ARG A 353 10.83 9.30 -4.87
CA ARG A 353 12.12 9.11 -5.56
C ARG A 353 12.40 7.69 -6.02
N SER A 354 11.88 6.70 -5.32
CA SER A 354 12.07 5.31 -5.71
C SER A 354 11.02 4.40 -5.08
N ALA A 355 10.98 3.15 -5.55
CA ALA A 355 10.16 2.11 -4.98
C ALA A 355 10.80 0.73 -5.13
N LYS A 356 10.56 -0.15 -4.16
CA LYS A 356 11.06 -1.53 -4.14
C LYS A 356 9.96 -2.52 -3.78
N ARG A 357 10.05 -3.72 -4.37
CA ARG A 357 9.28 -4.90 -3.95
C ARG A 357 10.21 -5.90 -3.27
N LEU A 358 10.04 -6.13 -1.97
CA LEU A 358 10.92 -7.01 -1.19
C LEU A 358 10.79 -8.47 -1.56
#